data_AF-A0A183HLF4-F1
#
_entry.id   AF-A0A183HLF4-F1
#
_cell.length_a   1.000
_cell.length_b   1.000
_cell.length_c   1.000
_cell.angle_alpha   90.00
_cell.angle_beta   90.00
_cell.angle_gamma   90.00
#
_symmetry.space_group_name_H-M   'P 1'
#
loop_
_entity.id
_entity.type
_entity.pdbx_description
1 polymer ?
#
loop_
_entity_poly.entity_id
_entity_poly.type
_entity_poly.pdbx_seq_one_letter_code
_entity_poly.pdbx_strand_id
1 'polypeptide(L)'
;MEDVRPCIEEASALYPNSHQILYIKGRLLAARAAKCENAAKCEHLRSDAKSSLLGALAIAPSHVSSLRHLAHIYRLERNIPMAEKMLRDVIQIDPLHSDSWQALGMILSEEGRFEEALECYSTASALNSSTPLIPFSTLPVLIHAS
;
A
#
# COMPACT_ATOMS: atom_id res chain seq x y z
N MET A 1 -7.67 -6.80 16.80
CA MET A 1 -6.49 -6.86 15.89
C MET A 1 -5.17 -7.01 16.67
N GLU A 2 -5.18 -7.40 17.96
CA GLU A 2 -3.99 -7.32 18.84
C GLU A 2 -3.06 -8.54 18.79
N ASP A 3 -3.47 -9.63 18.13
CA ASP A 3 -2.79 -10.93 18.25
C ASP A 3 -2.36 -11.57 16.92
N VAL A 4 -1.99 -10.74 15.94
CA VAL A 4 -1.35 -11.25 14.70
C VAL A 4 0.17 -11.43 14.90
N ARG A 5 0.72 -10.90 16.00
CA ARG A 5 2.16 -10.92 16.31
C ARG A 5 2.74 -12.34 16.40
N PRO A 6 2.16 -13.27 17.16
CA PRO A 6 2.74 -14.61 17.31
C PRO A 6 2.79 -15.32 15.95
N CYS A 7 1.71 -15.20 15.16
CA CYS A 7 1.64 -15.78 13.82
C CYS A 7 2.68 -15.20 12.87
N ILE A 8 2.98 -13.90 12.97
CA ILE A 8 4.01 -13.25 12.13
C ILE A 8 5.41 -13.68 12.56
N GLU A 9 5.67 -13.81 13.86
CA GLU A 9 6.97 -14.25 14.39
C GLU A 9 7.27 -15.69 13.99
N GLU A 10 6.29 -16.58 14.14
CA GLU A 10 6.38 -17.97 13.70
C GLU A 10 6.56 -18.07 12.18
N ALA A 11 5.76 -17.34 11.40
CA ALA A 11 5.90 -17.29 9.95
C ALA A 11 7.27 -16.74 9.52
N SER A 12 7.81 -15.74 10.23
CA SER A 12 9.13 -15.16 9.96
C SER A 12 10.27 -16.13 10.25
N ALA A 13 10.10 -17.03 11.23
CA ALA A 13 11.06 -18.09 11.51
C ALA A 13 11.07 -19.16 10.39
N LEU A 14 9.91 -19.42 9.79
CA LEU A 14 9.77 -20.41 8.72
C LEU A 14 10.21 -19.87 7.35
N TYR A 15 9.82 -18.63 7.02
CA TYR A 15 10.06 -18.02 5.70
C TYR A 15 10.53 -16.55 5.83
N PRO A 16 11.76 -16.31 6.33
CA PRO A 16 12.25 -14.95 6.61
C PRO A 16 12.32 -14.03 5.38
N ASN A 17 12.45 -14.60 4.18
CA ASN A 17 12.56 -13.88 2.91
C ASN A 17 11.25 -13.89 2.08
N SER A 18 10.09 -14.12 2.70
CA SER A 18 8.82 -13.95 1.99
C SER A 18 8.43 -12.47 1.94
N HIS A 19 8.18 -11.93 0.75
CA HIS A 19 7.68 -10.57 0.57
C HIS A 19 6.35 -10.35 1.33
N GLN A 20 5.51 -11.38 1.47
CA GLN A 20 4.25 -11.31 2.21
C GLN A 20 4.47 -11.12 3.71
N ILE A 21 5.44 -11.82 4.29
CA ILE A 21 5.74 -11.71 5.73
C ILE A 21 6.35 -10.34 6.03
N LEU A 22 7.29 -9.89 5.20
CA LEU A 22 7.89 -8.55 5.31
C LEU A 22 6.82 -7.46 5.17
N TYR A 23 5.87 -7.62 4.24
CA TYR A 23 4.72 -6.74 4.11
C TYR A 23 3.83 -6.74 5.36
N ILE A 24 3.43 -7.90 5.87
CA ILE A 24 2.56 -7.99 7.05
C ILE A 24 3.25 -7.37 8.27
N LYS A 25 4.56 -7.61 8.44
CA LYS A 25 5.39 -6.99 9.47
C LYS A 25 5.40 -5.47 9.34
N GLY A 26 5.67 -4.95 8.14
CA GLY A 26 5.64 -3.52 7.86
C GLY A 26 4.28 -2.88 8.16
N ARG A 27 3.19 -3.54 7.74
CA ARG A 27 1.82 -3.08 8.01
C ARG A 27 1.47 -3.07 9.50
N LEU A 28 1.90 -4.09 10.25
CA LEU A 28 1.72 -4.14 11.71
C LEU A 28 2.46 -2.98 12.40
N LEU A 29 3.69 -2.70 11.99
CA LEU A 29 4.49 -1.59 12.53
C LEU A 29 3.85 -0.23 12.20
N ALA A 30 3.36 -0.04 10.98
CA ALA A 30 2.63 1.16 10.59
C ALA A 30 1.34 1.36 11.43
N ALA A 31 0.57 0.29 11.67
CA ALA A 31 -0.61 0.35 12.52
C ALA A 31 -0.27 0.69 13.98
N ARG A 32 0.87 0.22 14.50
CA ARG A 32 1.37 0.58 15.83
C ARG A 32 1.81 2.04 15.89
N ALA A 33 2.46 2.53 14.85
CA ALA A 33 2.85 3.95 14.77
C ALA A 33 1.63 4.87 14.79
N ALA A 34 0.51 4.46 14.18
CA ALA A 34 -0.74 5.25 14.19
C ALA A 34 -1.42 5.31 15.57
N LYS A 35 -1.20 4.30 16.44
CA LYS A 35 -1.79 4.23 17.79
C LYS A 35 -0.87 4.76 18.89
N CYS A 36 0.33 5.19 18.55
CA CYS A 36 1.30 5.57 19.55
C CYS A 36 1.14 7.04 19.93
N GLU A 37 1.18 7.32 21.25
CA GLU A 37 1.02 8.67 21.80
C GLU A 37 2.33 9.48 21.79
N ASN A 38 3.48 8.80 21.74
CA ASN A 38 4.80 9.44 21.80
C ASN A 38 5.39 9.59 20.40
N ALA A 39 5.63 10.84 19.98
CA ALA A 39 6.17 11.20 18.68
C ALA A 39 7.48 10.47 18.32
N ALA A 40 8.45 10.39 19.24
CA ALA A 40 9.73 9.73 18.98
C ALA A 40 9.56 8.22 18.72
N LYS A 41 8.63 7.59 19.43
CA LYS A 41 8.29 6.17 19.23
C LYS A 41 7.50 5.96 17.93
N CYS A 42 6.63 6.89 17.55
CA CYS A 42 5.95 6.88 16.25
C CYS A 42 6.94 6.93 15.09
N GLU A 43 7.94 7.81 15.17
CA GLU A 43 8.98 7.96 14.14
C GLU A 43 9.83 6.70 14.01
N HIS A 44 10.28 6.13 15.13
CA HIS A 44 11.02 4.87 15.12
C HIS A 44 10.19 3.74 14.48
N LEU A 45 8.92 3.60 14.87
CA LEU A 45 8.03 2.57 14.31
C LEU A 45 7.74 2.79 12.81
N ARG A 46 7.62 4.04 12.35
CA ARG A 46 7.50 4.35 10.91
C ARG A 46 8.78 4.00 10.16
N SER A 47 9.94 4.26 10.74
CA SER A 47 11.23 3.87 10.16
C SER A 47 11.34 2.35 9.99
N ASP A 48 11.01 1.59 11.04
CA ASP A 48 11.01 0.12 10.99
C ASP A 48 9.99 -0.43 9.98
N ALA A 49 8.81 0.21 9.91
CA ALA A 49 7.78 -0.13 8.94
C ALA A 49 8.28 0.06 7.50
N LYS A 50 8.91 1.21 7.20
CA LYS A 50 9.51 1.48 5.89
C LYS A 50 10.57 0.45 5.53
N SER A 51 11.49 0.14 6.46
CA SER A 51 12.53 -0.86 6.25
C SER A 51 11.95 -2.22 5.87
N SER A 52 10.91 -2.67 6.59
CA SER A 52 10.23 -3.94 6.30
C SER A 52 9.52 -3.92 4.94
N LEU A 53 8.85 -2.82 4.58
CA LEU A 53 8.16 -2.68 3.30
C LEU A 53 9.13 -2.58 2.11
N LEU A 54 10.25 -1.88 2.27
CA LEU A 54 11.33 -1.83 1.27
C LEU A 54 11.97 -3.20 1.09
N GLY A 55 12.17 -3.95 2.17
CA GLY A 55 12.60 -5.35 2.09
C GLY A 55 11.61 -6.21 1.29
N ALA A 56 10.31 -6.02 1.48
CA ALA A 56 9.30 -6.71 0.67
C ALA A 56 9.41 -6.33 -0.82
N LEU A 57 9.67 -5.07 -1.14
CA LEU A 57 9.84 -4.60 -2.53
C LEU A 57 11.17 -5.05 -3.16
N ALA A 58 12.22 -5.23 -2.37
CA ALA A 58 13.47 -5.79 -2.86
C ALA A 58 13.28 -7.23 -3.39
N ILE A 59 12.32 -7.96 -2.83
CA ILE A 59 11.97 -9.33 -3.22
C ILE A 59 10.89 -9.32 -4.32
N ALA A 60 9.89 -8.45 -4.20
CA ALA A 60 8.79 -8.30 -5.16
C ALA A 60 8.57 -6.81 -5.51
N PRO A 61 9.29 -6.27 -6.52
CA PRO A 61 9.24 -4.83 -6.85
C PRO A 61 7.85 -4.33 -7.25
N SER A 62 7.02 -5.19 -7.81
CA SER A 62 5.65 -4.88 -8.24
C SER A 62 4.59 -5.12 -7.15
N HIS A 63 4.98 -5.30 -5.89
CA HIS A 63 4.02 -5.57 -4.82
C HIS A 63 3.21 -4.31 -4.45
N VAL A 64 2.06 -4.15 -5.12
CA VAL A 64 1.12 -3.03 -5.00
C VAL A 64 0.82 -2.66 -3.55
N SER A 65 0.55 -3.65 -2.70
CA SER A 65 0.22 -3.41 -1.30
C SER A 65 1.37 -2.76 -0.51
N SER A 66 2.63 -3.11 -0.81
CA SER A 66 3.80 -2.50 -0.15
C SER A 66 4.02 -1.08 -0.62
N LEU A 67 3.94 -0.82 -1.94
CA LEU A 67 4.07 0.53 -2.51
C LEU A 67 3.02 1.48 -1.93
N ARG A 68 1.75 1.04 -1.83
CA ARG A 68 0.67 1.84 -1.25
C ARG A 68 0.91 2.19 0.23
N HIS A 69 1.41 1.24 1.03
CA HIS A 69 1.72 1.51 2.43
C HIS A 69 2.95 2.42 2.59
N LEU A 70 3.96 2.29 1.72
CA LEU A 70 5.09 3.23 1.70
C LEU A 70 4.64 4.65 1.34
N ALA A 71 3.78 4.80 0.33
CA ALA A 71 3.21 6.09 -0.02
C ALA A 71 2.50 6.76 1.16
N HIS A 72 1.72 5.99 1.92
CA HIS A 72 1.06 6.49 3.12
C HIS A 72 2.07 6.97 4.18
N ILE A 73 3.14 6.21 4.43
CA ILE A 73 4.17 6.62 5.39
C ILE A 73 4.91 7.88 4.91
N TYR A 74 5.28 7.95 3.63
CA TYR A 74 5.92 9.14 3.06
C TYR A 74 5.02 10.39 3.16
N ARG A 75 3.70 10.24 2.97
CA ARG A 75 2.74 11.33 3.19
C ARG A 75 2.75 11.80 4.65
N LEU A 76 2.75 10.87 5.62
CA LEU A 76 2.83 11.21 7.05
C LEU A 76 4.14 11.92 7.42
N GLU A 77 5.23 11.62 6.71
CA GLU A 77 6.53 12.27 6.87
C GLU A 77 6.66 13.57 6.08
N ARG A 78 5.58 14.05 5.43
CA ARG A 78 5.57 15.23 4.55
C ARG A 78 6.51 15.12 3.34
N ASN A 79 6.97 13.92 2.99
CA ASN A 79 7.71 13.67 1.75
C ASN A 79 6.72 13.40 0.61
N ILE A 80 6.04 14.47 0.18
CA ILE A 80 5.03 14.43 -0.87
C ILE A 80 5.58 13.90 -2.21
N PRO A 81 6.77 14.31 -2.69
CA PRO A 81 7.30 13.82 -3.96
C PRO A 81 7.46 12.30 -4.00
N MET A 82 7.95 11.70 -2.90
CA MET A 82 8.11 10.25 -2.84
C MET A 82 6.75 9.55 -2.70
N ALA A 83 5.81 10.11 -1.95
CA ALA A 83 4.46 9.56 -1.83
C ALA A 83 3.73 9.52 -3.17
N GLU A 84 3.78 10.62 -3.94
CA GLU A 84 3.21 10.69 -5.30
C GLU A 84 3.86 9.67 -6.23
N LYS A 85 5.21 9.57 -6.23
CA LYS A 85 5.93 8.60 -7.05
C LYS A 85 5.46 7.16 -6.79
N MET A 86 5.39 6.76 -5.52
CA MET A 86 4.97 5.40 -5.16
C MET A 86 3.53 5.09 -5.60
N LEU A 87 2.62 6.07 -5.57
CA LEU A 87 1.25 5.87 -6.05
C LEU A 87 1.15 5.81 -7.57
N ARG A 88 1.94 6.63 -8.28
CA ARG A 88 2.04 6.53 -9.75
C ARG A 88 2.60 5.18 -10.17
N ASP A 89 3.60 4.65 -9.46
CA ASP A 89 4.12 3.30 -9.71
C ASP A 89 3.03 2.24 -9.49
N VAL A 90 2.19 2.37 -8.45
CA VAL A 90 1.04 1.46 -8.25
C VAL A 90 0.06 1.55 -9.41
N ILE A 91 -0.31 2.75 -9.86
CA ILE A 91 -1.26 2.96 -10.96
C ILE A 91 -0.71 2.39 -12.27
N GLN A 92 0.61 2.44 -12.50
CA GLN A 92 1.23 1.79 -13.65
C GLN A 92 1.14 0.26 -13.60
N ILE A 93 1.21 -0.33 -12.40
CA ILE A 93 1.13 -1.79 -12.20
C ILE A 93 -0.33 -2.28 -12.24
N ASP A 94 -1.21 -1.58 -11.52
CA ASP A 94 -2.63 -1.89 -11.41
C ASP A 94 -3.46 -0.61 -11.62
N PRO A 95 -3.80 -0.29 -12.88
CA PRO A 95 -4.61 0.88 -13.22
C PRO A 95 -6.02 0.85 -12.63
N LEU A 96 -6.51 -0.33 -12.22
CA LEU A 96 -7.86 -0.52 -11.69
C LEU A 96 -7.92 -0.36 -10.16
N HIS A 97 -6.79 -0.03 -9.53
CA HIS A 97 -6.71 0.14 -8.08
C HIS A 97 -7.31 1.47 -7.61
N SER A 98 -8.63 1.49 -7.38
CA SER A 98 -9.38 2.69 -6.97
C SER A 98 -8.81 3.38 -5.72
N ASP A 99 -8.37 2.62 -4.72
CA ASP A 99 -7.76 3.15 -3.49
C ASP A 99 -6.49 3.99 -3.77
N SER A 100 -5.70 3.63 -4.78
CA SER A 100 -4.47 4.37 -5.14
C SER A 100 -4.79 5.64 -5.89
N TRP A 101 -5.79 5.64 -6.77
CA TRP A 101 -6.30 6.85 -7.41
C TRP A 101 -6.84 7.83 -6.38
N GLN A 102 -7.60 7.35 -5.39
CA GLN A 102 -8.07 8.17 -4.29
C GLN A 102 -6.92 8.73 -3.45
N ALA A 103 -5.91 7.90 -3.12
CA ALA A 103 -4.74 8.34 -2.38
C ALA A 103 -3.92 9.40 -3.13
N LEU A 104 -3.81 9.27 -4.45
CA LEU A 104 -3.13 10.23 -5.30
C LEU A 104 -3.90 11.56 -5.33
N GLY A 105 -5.22 11.51 -5.51
CA GLY A 105 -6.08 12.69 -5.43
C GLY A 105 -5.97 13.43 -4.10
N MET A 106 -5.87 12.72 -2.98
CA MET A 106 -5.64 13.33 -1.66
C MET A 106 -4.32 14.09 -1.60
N ILE A 107 -3.23 13.47 -2.06
CA ILE A 107 -1.89 14.11 -2.05
C ILE A 107 -1.86 15.32 -2.99
N LEU A 108 -2.43 15.22 -4.19
CA LEU A 108 -2.50 16.33 -5.14
C LEU A 108 -3.34 17.49 -4.60
N SER A 109 -4.44 17.19 -3.90
CA SER A 109 -5.25 18.21 -3.24
C SER A 109 -4.51 18.89 -2.08
N GLU A 110 -3.67 18.17 -1.33
CA GLU A 110 -2.82 18.76 -0.28
C GLU A 110 -1.77 19.72 -0.87
N GLU A 111 -1.28 19.46 -2.08
CA GLU A 111 -0.33 20.31 -2.83
C GLU A 111 -1.01 21.47 -3.59
N GLY A 112 -2.34 21.56 -3.58
CA GLY A 112 -3.09 22.59 -4.32
C GLY A 112 -3.28 22.33 -5.81
N ARG A 113 -2.94 21.14 -6.31
CA ARG A 113 -3.16 20.69 -7.69
C ARG A 113 -4.58 20.16 -7.87
N PHE A 114 -5.56 21.04 -7.70
CA PHE A 114 -6.97 20.65 -7.61
C PHE A 114 -7.56 20.04 -8.89
N GLU A 115 -7.13 20.49 -10.07
CA GLU A 115 -7.59 19.94 -11.35
C GLU A 115 -7.20 18.46 -11.50
N GLU A 116 -5.91 18.15 -11.31
CA GLU A 116 -5.41 16.76 -11.36
C GLU A 116 -6.00 15.89 -10.23
N ALA A 117 -6.23 16.48 -9.05
CA ALA A 117 -6.90 15.77 -7.96
C ALA A 117 -8.33 15.37 -8.34
N LEU A 118 -9.07 16.25 -9.01
CA LEU A 118 -10.45 15.98 -9.46
C LEU A 118 -10.51 14.88 -10.52
N GLU A 119 -9.54 14.83 -11.43
CA GLU A 119 -9.36 13.71 -12.36
C GLU A 119 -9.10 12.39 -11.62
N CYS A 120 -8.22 12.41 -10.61
CA CYS A 120 -7.94 11.22 -9.79
C CYS A 120 -9.16 10.74 -8.99
N TYR A 121 -9.96 11.66 -8.45
CA TYR A 121 -11.18 11.27 -7.74
C TYR A 121 -12.28 10.77 -8.67
N SER A 122 -12.41 11.35 -9.86
CA SER A 122 -13.41 10.90 -10.84
C SER A 122 -13.10 9.50 -11.36
N THR A 123 -11.82 9.22 -11.66
CA THR A 123 -11.34 7.87 -12.02
C THR A 123 -11.54 6.87 -10.87
N ALA A 124 -11.19 7.23 -9.63
CA ALA A 124 -11.45 6.37 -8.47
C ALA A 124 -12.95 6.03 -8.30
N SER A 125 -13.83 7.01 -8.51
CA SER A 125 -15.30 6.83 -8.43
C SER A 125 -15.84 5.94 -9.56
N ALA A 126 -15.34 6.13 -10.79
CA ALA A 126 -15.68 5.28 -11.93
C ALA A 126 -15.21 3.83 -11.72
N LEU A 127 -14.06 3.62 -11.11
CA LEU A 127 -13.56 2.29 -10.76
C LEU A 127 -14.38 1.66 -9.65
N ASN A 128 -14.69 2.36 -8.56
CA ASN A 128 -15.51 1.83 -7.47
C ASN A 128 -16.95 1.50 -7.87
N SER A 129 -17.51 2.18 -8.88
CA SER A 129 -18.82 1.85 -9.42
C SER A 129 -18.79 0.65 -10.38
N SER A 130 -17.61 0.27 -10.87
CA SER A 130 -17.39 -0.85 -11.79
C SER A 130 -16.65 -2.03 -11.16
N THR A 131 -16.20 -1.93 -9.91
CA THR A 131 -15.51 -3.02 -9.20
C THR A 131 -16.49 -4.17 -8.94
N PRO A 132 -16.26 -5.35 -9.54
CA PRO A 132 -17.05 -6.52 -9.21
C PRO A 132 -16.74 -6.95 -7.77
N LEU A 133 -17.71 -7.55 -7.09
CA LEU A 133 -17.55 -8.04 -5.71
C LEU A 133 -16.38 -9.05 -5.55
N ILE A 134 -15.95 -9.66 -6.66
CA ILE A 134 -14.89 -10.66 -6.73
C ILE A 134 -13.91 -10.23 -7.84
N PRO A 135 -12.59 -10.14 -7.58
CA PRO A 135 -11.60 -9.82 -8.61
C PRO A 135 -11.66 -10.81 -9.77
N PHE A 136 -11.51 -10.34 -11.01
CA PHE A 136 -11.49 -11.21 -12.18
C PHE A 136 -10.32 -12.22 -12.15
N SER A 137 -9.25 -11.93 -11.41
CA SER A 137 -8.11 -12.82 -11.18
C SER A 137 -8.45 -14.10 -10.41
N THR A 138 -9.58 -14.12 -9.69
CA THR A 138 -10.08 -15.30 -8.96
C THR A 138 -10.94 -16.23 -9.82
N LEU A 139 -11.33 -15.81 -11.03
CA LEU A 139 -12.06 -16.65 -11.96
C LEU A 139 -11.07 -17.48 -12.80
N PRO A 140 -11.10 -18.82 -12.71
CA PRO A 140 -10.27 -19.65 -13.58
C PRO A 140 -10.70 -19.43 -15.03
N VAL A 141 -9.75 -19.01 -15.87
CA VAL A 141 -9.97 -18.85 -17.31
C VAL A 141 -10.09 -20.25 -17.93
N LEU A 142 -11.32 -20.74 -18.07
CA LEU A 142 -11.60 -21.97 -18.82
C LEU A 142 -11.52 -21.65 -20.32
N ILE A 143 -10.30 -21.74 -20.87
CA ILE A 143 -10.12 -21.72 -22.32
C ILE A 143 -10.56 -23.10 -22.83
N HIS A 144 -11.79 -23.20 -23.33
CA HIS A 144 -12.20 -24.37 -24.10
C HIS A 144 -11.42 -24.36 -25.43
N ALA A 145 -10.36 -25.16 -25.50
CA ALA A 145 -9.75 -25.52 -26.78
C ALA A 145 -10.78 -26.36 -27.57
N SER A 146 -11.14 -25.87 -28.75
CA SER A 146 -11.93 -26.60 -29.76
C SER A 146 -11.01 -27.14 -30.84
#